data_AF-A0A9E4I3U2-F1
#
_entry.id   AF-A0A9E4I3U2-F1
#
_cell.length_a   1.000
_cell.length_b   1.000
_cell.length_c   1.000
_cell.angle_alpha   90.00
_cell.angle_beta   90.00
_cell.angle_gamma   90.00
#
_symmetry.space_group_name_H-M   'P 1'
#
loop_
_entity.id
_entity.type
_entity.pdbx_description
1 polymer ?
#
loop_
_entity_poly.entity_id
_entity_poly.type
_entity_poly.pdbx_seq_one_letter_code
_entity_poly.pdbx_strand_id
1 'polypeptide(L)'
;MKEDSLDHWRPYLKSAADEQRRIRHKSMFHHSSIDRVLQTLDNFKPANAADLAALVLDNLREISNRIRNGNASDWRQYWNVDSRNRPINPKPEDACRDALLSDLQQKLEKLGIDVQPEGGCADDKRSDIRVSHGGFNLPVEIKKNSHQKLWSAIESQLIAKYARDPGADGHGIYLVFWFGKDCLKVSGPNVRPSNAEELEG
;
A
#
# COMPACT_ATOMS: atom_id res chain seq x y z
N MET A 1 24.76 35.78 7.37
CA MET A 1 24.86 34.96 8.60
C MET A 1 23.53 34.22 8.74
N LYS A 2 23.59 32.91 8.99
CA LYS A 2 22.69 31.86 8.47
C LYS A 2 21.22 31.92 8.94
N GLU A 3 20.34 31.64 7.97
CA GLU A 3 19.00 31.05 8.17
C GLU A 3 19.16 29.70 8.87
N ASP A 4 18.96 29.66 10.19
CA ASP A 4 19.11 28.42 11.00
C ASP A 4 17.98 28.26 12.04
N SER A 5 16.96 29.13 12.03
CA SER A 5 15.88 29.10 13.03
C SER A 5 14.67 28.26 12.64
N LEU A 6 14.47 27.98 11.34
CA LEU A 6 13.30 27.24 10.85
C LEU A 6 13.46 25.71 10.94
N ASP A 7 14.70 25.21 10.96
CA ASP A 7 14.98 23.77 10.99
C ASP A 7 14.53 23.11 12.29
N HIS A 8 14.57 23.84 13.42
CA HIS A 8 14.08 23.36 14.70
C HIS A 8 12.56 23.16 14.74
N TRP A 9 11.80 23.94 13.96
CA TRP A 9 10.34 23.86 13.92
C TRP A 9 9.82 22.82 12.92
N ARG A 10 10.65 22.36 11.97
CA ARG A 10 10.23 21.37 10.96
C ARG A 10 9.64 20.09 11.55
N PRO A 11 10.21 19.46 12.61
CA PRO A 11 9.63 18.26 13.20
C PRO A 11 8.26 18.54 13.82
N TYR A 12 8.11 19.72 14.44
CA TYR A 12 6.87 20.13 15.11
C TYR A 12 5.76 20.45 14.10
N LEU A 13 6.09 21.14 13.00
CA LEU A 13 5.16 21.42 11.91
C LEU A 13 4.76 20.14 11.16
N LYS A 14 5.67 19.19 10.99
CA LYS A 14 5.35 17.86 10.43
C LYS A 14 4.40 17.09 11.35
N SER A 15 4.72 16.99 12.63
CA SER A 15 3.87 16.31 13.62
C SER A 15 2.48 16.96 13.71
N ALA A 16 2.41 18.29 13.66
CA ALA A 16 1.14 19.02 13.66
C ALA A 16 0.34 18.78 12.37
N ALA A 17 1.00 18.73 11.22
CA ALA A 17 0.35 18.40 9.94
C ALA A 17 -0.15 16.95 9.89
N ASP A 18 0.60 16.00 10.47
CA ASP A 18 0.19 14.60 10.56
C ASP A 18 -0.97 14.41 11.54
N GLU A 19 -0.95 15.11 12.66
CA GLU A 19 -2.07 15.11 13.60
C GLU A 19 -3.31 15.76 12.99
N GLN A 20 -3.15 16.87 12.28
CA GLN A 20 -4.24 17.51 11.56
C GLN A 20 -4.78 16.63 10.43
N ARG A 21 -3.94 15.81 9.77
CA ARG A 21 -4.39 14.78 8.82
C ARG A 21 -5.15 13.67 9.50
N ARG A 22 -4.70 13.15 10.66
CA ARG A 22 -5.45 12.13 11.43
C ARG A 22 -6.80 12.66 11.90
N ILE A 23 -6.83 13.89 12.40
CA ILE A 23 -8.06 14.58 12.79
C ILE A 23 -8.98 14.75 11.58
N ARG A 24 -8.42 15.18 10.43
CA ARG A 24 -9.17 15.29 9.17
C ARG A 24 -9.68 13.93 8.70
N HIS A 25 -8.90 12.86 8.83
CA HIS A 25 -9.30 11.50 8.52
C HIS A 25 -10.46 11.04 9.41
N LYS A 26 -10.38 11.31 10.72
CA LYS A 26 -11.46 11.05 11.69
C LYS A 26 -12.69 11.93 11.45
N SER A 27 -12.54 13.14 10.94
CA SER A 27 -13.66 14.05 10.64
C SER A 27 -14.29 13.77 9.27
N MET A 28 -13.50 13.32 8.30
CA MET A 28 -13.95 12.87 6.97
C MET A 28 -14.50 11.45 7.01
N PHE A 29 -14.25 10.70 8.08
CA PHE A 29 -15.02 9.51 8.45
C PHE A 29 -16.47 9.92 8.71
N HIS A 30 -17.27 9.91 7.66
CA HIS A 30 -18.71 10.10 7.74
C HIS A 30 -19.33 8.72 7.88
N HIS A 31 -20.19 8.55 8.89
CA HIS A 31 -21.08 7.41 8.94
C HIS A 31 -21.93 7.44 7.65
N SER A 32 -21.72 6.47 6.77
CA SER A 32 -22.46 6.35 5.51
C SER A 32 -23.95 6.40 5.81
N SER A 33 -24.71 7.22 5.07
CA SER A 33 -26.16 7.19 5.13
C SER A 33 -26.65 5.78 4.82
N ILE A 34 -27.80 5.39 5.37
CA ILE A 34 -28.39 4.04 5.20
C ILE A 34 -28.48 3.66 3.71
N ASP A 35 -28.79 4.61 2.83
CA ASP A 35 -28.81 4.39 1.37
C ASP A 35 -27.44 4.03 0.76
N ARG A 36 -26.34 4.58 1.30
CA ARG A 36 -24.98 4.24 0.87
C ARG A 36 -24.57 2.86 1.37
N VAL A 37 -24.89 2.52 2.62
CA VAL A 37 -24.64 1.17 3.16
C VAL A 37 -25.40 0.12 2.35
N LEU A 38 -26.66 0.41 1.99
CA LEU A 38 -27.48 -0.47 1.15
C LEU A 38 -26.91 -0.60 -0.27
N GLN A 39 -26.41 0.47 -0.90
CA GLN A 39 -25.73 0.38 -2.20
C GLN A 39 -24.40 -0.40 -2.14
N THR A 40 -23.63 -0.27 -1.06
CA THR A 40 -22.38 -1.03 -0.86
C THR A 40 -22.68 -2.52 -0.65
N LEU A 41 -23.74 -2.85 0.10
CA LEU A 41 -24.16 -4.23 0.36
C LEU A 41 -24.78 -4.90 -0.87
N ASP A 42 -25.52 -4.16 -1.71
CA ASP A 42 -26.16 -4.72 -2.91
C ASP A 42 -25.25 -4.80 -4.15
N ASN A 43 -24.17 -4.00 -4.23
CA ASN A 43 -23.39 -3.90 -5.48
C ASN A 43 -21.85 -3.90 -5.34
N PHE A 44 -21.26 -3.99 -4.14
CA PHE A 44 -19.79 -4.03 -3.94
C PHE A 44 -19.00 -2.88 -4.61
N LYS A 45 -19.65 -1.75 -4.95
CA LYS A 45 -18.99 -0.61 -5.60
C LYS A 45 -18.59 0.44 -4.56
N PRO A 46 -17.34 0.92 -4.55
CA PRO A 46 -16.90 1.95 -3.61
C PRO A 46 -17.56 3.30 -3.92
N ALA A 47 -18.13 3.96 -2.90
CA ALA A 47 -18.81 5.24 -3.06
C ALA A 47 -17.88 6.46 -2.85
N ASN A 48 -16.67 6.24 -2.35
CA ASN A 48 -15.61 7.23 -2.13
C ASN A 48 -14.22 6.55 -2.10
N ALA A 49 -13.15 7.34 -2.00
CA ALA A 49 -11.77 6.84 -1.96
C ALA A 49 -11.46 5.98 -0.72
N ALA A 50 -12.11 6.23 0.43
CA ALA A 50 -11.97 5.42 1.63
C ALA A 50 -12.60 4.04 1.46
N ASP A 51 -13.79 3.95 0.84
CA ASP A 51 -14.43 2.67 0.51
C ASP A 51 -13.57 1.87 -0.47
N LEU A 52 -12.97 2.55 -1.46
CA LEU A 52 -12.03 1.93 -2.40
C LEU A 52 -10.79 1.39 -1.65
N ALA A 53 -10.24 2.17 -0.72
CA ALA A 53 -9.12 1.75 0.11
C ALA A 53 -9.46 0.51 0.95
N ALA A 54 -10.62 0.50 1.61
CA ALA A 54 -11.07 -0.62 2.43
C ALA A 54 -11.26 -1.89 1.60
N LEU A 55 -11.93 -1.77 0.46
CA LEU A 55 -12.16 -2.90 -0.46
C LEU A 55 -10.84 -3.50 -0.98
N VAL A 56 -9.88 -2.66 -1.38
CA VAL A 56 -8.57 -3.11 -1.84
C VAL A 56 -7.79 -3.76 -0.69
N LEU A 57 -7.81 -3.17 0.51
CA LEU A 57 -7.15 -3.71 1.69
C LEU A 57 -7.69 -5.10 2.07
N ASP A 58 -9.01 -5.31 2.00
CA ASP A 58 -9.62 -6.61 2.28
C ASP A 58 -9.21 -7.66 1.24
N ASN A 59 -9.16 -7.29 -0.04
CA ASN A 59 -8.65 -8.18 -1.10
C ASN A 59 -7.16 -8.52 -0.90
N LEU A 60 -6.34 -7.54 -0.49
CA LEU A 60 -4.93 -7.77 -0.17
C LEU A 60 -4.75 -8.72 1.02
N ARG A 61 -5.58 -8.59 2.07
CA ARG A 61 -5.60 -9.52 3.20
C ARG A 61 -5.99 -10.93 2.77
N GLU A 62 -6.98 -11.06 1.90
CA GLU A 62 -7.38 -12.36 1.36
C GLU A 62 -6.26 -13.00 0.53
N ILE A 63 -5.59 -12.22 -0.35
CA ILE A 63 -4.43 -12.68 -1.12
C ILE A 63 -3.30 -13.11 -0.17
N SER A 64 -2.98 -12.31 0.84
CA SER A 64 -1.96 -12.65 1.85
C SER A 64 -2.29 -13.96 2.58
N ASN A 65 -3.55 -14.13 3.00
CA ASN A 65 -4.03 -15.35 3.64
C ASN A 65 -3.95 -16.56 2.71
N ARG A 66 -4.30 -16.40 1.43
CA ARG A 66 -4.18 -17.46 0.42
C ARG A 66 -2.73 -17.86 0.18
N ILE A 67 -1.80 -16.90 0.09
CA ILE A 67 -0.37 -17.18 -0.05
C ILE A 67 0.18 -17.92 1.18
N ARG A 68 -0.24 -17.54 2.39
CA ARG A 68 0.25 -18.11 3.65
C ARG A 68 -0.33 -19.49 3.96
N ASN A 69 -1.62 -19.67 3.71
CA ASN A 69 -2.39 -20.84 4.19
C ASN A 69 -3.03 -21.66 3.08
N GLY A 70 -2.92 -21.22 1.82
CA GLY A 70 -3.53 -21.91 0.68
C GLY A 70 -2.86 -23.24 0.39
N ASN A 71 -3.66 -24.18 -0.14
CA ASN A 71 -3.18 -25.48 -0.61
C ASN A 71 -2.40 -25.36 -1.93
N ALA A 72 -2.55 -24.24 -2.64
CA ALA A 72 -1.80 -23.94 -3.84
C ALA A 72 -0.38 -23.46 -3.49
N SER A 73 0.61 -23.78 -4.33
CA SER A 73 1.99 -23.30 -4.17
C SER A 73 2.15 -21.82 -4.58
N ASP A 74 1.22 -20.95 -4.16
CA ASP A 74 1.15 -19.53 -4.54
C ASP A 74 2.38 -18.75 -4.09
N TRP A 75 3.00 -19.14 -2.98
CA TRP A 75 4.28 -18.57 -2.54
C TRP A 75 5.39 -18.66 -3.60
N ARG A 76 5.33 -19.62 -4.54
CA ARG A 76 6.31 -19.75 -5.64
C ARG A 76 6.23 -18.61 -6.65
N GLN A 77 5.13 -17.87 -6.65
CA GLN A 77 5.05 -16.64 -7.43
C GLN A 77 6.01 -15.58 -6.89
N TYR A 78 6.39 -15.64 -5.61
CA TYR A 78 7.22 -14.65 -4.90
C TYR A 78 8.65 -15.13 -4.59
N TRP A 79 8.97 -16.42 -4.80
CA TRP A 79 10.28 -17.02 -4.53
C TRP A 79 10.87 -17.69 -5.76
N ASN A 80 12.19 -17.61 -5.93
CA ASN A 80 12.92 -18.52 -6.80
C ASN A 80 13.04 -19.88 -6.13
N VAL A 81 12.97 -20.95 -6.92
CA VAL A 81 13.06 -22.33 -6.42
C VAL A 81 14.17 -23.11 -7.09
N ASP A 82 14.72 -24.09 -6.38
CA ASP A 82 15.68 -25.04 -6.96
C ASP A 82 15.00 -26.14 -7.80
N SER A 83 15.79 -27.06 -8.36
CA SER A 83 15.30 -28.21 -9.12
C SER A 83 14.40 -29.16 -8.32
N ARG A 84 14.35 -29.03 -6.99
CA ARG A 84 13.50 -29.79 -6.08
C ARG A 84 12.34 -28.96 -5.53
N ASN A 85 12.05 -27.80 -6.13
CA ASN A 85 11.00 -26.86 -5.73
C ASN A 85 11.17 -26.26 -4.31
N ARG A 86 12.40 -26.18 -3.79
CA ARG A 86 12.68 -25.56 -2.50
C ARG A 86 12.98 -24.06 -2.67
N PRO A 87 12.49 -23.18 -1.80
CA PRO A 87 12.76 -21.74 -1.88
C PRO A 87 14.27 -21.48 -1.74
N ILE A 88 14.81 -20.65 -2.63
CA ILE A 88 16.22 -20.20 -2.60
C ILE A 88 16.28 -18.77 -2.06
N ASN A 89 15.69 -17.83 -2.80
CA ASN A 89 15.67 -16.42 -2.44
C ASN A 89 14.40 -15.75 -2.99
N PRO A 90 13.95 -14.64 -2.38
CA PRO A 90 12.83 -13.86 -2.89
C PRO A 90 13.08 -13.36 -4.31
N LYS A 91 12.03 -13.30 -5.12
CA LYS A 91 12.11 -12.69 -6.45
C LYS A 91 12.40 -11.18 -6.38
N PRO A 92 12.82 -10.56 -7.50
CA PRO A 92 12.90 -9.11 -7.61
C PRO A 92 11.58 -8.41 -7.27
N GLU A 93 11.65 -7.18 -6.76
CA GLU A 93 10.46 -6.41 -6.32
C GLU A 93 9.43 -6.27 -7.44
N ASP A 94 9.89 -5.95 -8.66
CA ASP A 94 9.04 -5.84 -9.85
C ASP A 94 8.29 -7.14 -10.18
N ALA A 95 8.96 -8.30 -10.07
CA ALA A 95 8.31 -9.59 -10.33
C ALA A 95 7.26 -9.93 -9.26
N CYS A 96 7.49 -9.56 -8.00
CA CYS A 96 6.51 -9.71 -6.94
C CYS A 96 5.32 -8.76 -7.11
N ARG A 97 5.57 -7.51 -7.54
CA ARG A 97 4.52 -6.55 -7.92
C ARG A 97 3.65 -7.12 -9.02
N ASP A 98 4.24 -7.62 -10.10
CA ASP A 98 3.49 -8.11 -11.26
C ASP A 98 2.61 -9.33 -10.90
N ALA A 99 3.10 -10.22 -10.02
CA ALA A 99 2.29 -11.31 -9.47
C ALA A 99 1.08 -10.78 -8.67
N LEU A 100 1.31 -9.85 -7.75
CA LEU A 100 0.25 -9.22 -6.96
C LEU A 100 -0.76 -8.45 -7.83
N LEU A 101 -0.26 -7.74 -8.84
CA LEU A 101 -1.07 -6.98 -9.79
C LEU A 101 -2.04 -7.90 -10.52
N SER A 102 -1.57 -9.05 -11.01
CA SER A 102 -2.41 -10.03 -11.70
C SER A 102 -3.52 -10.58 -10.79
N ASP A 103 -3.19 -10.88 -9.52
CA ASP A 103 -4.17 -11.33 -8.52
C ASP A 103 -5.23 -10.26 -8.24
N LEU A 104 -4.81 -9.00 -8.07
CA LEU A 104 -5.72 -7.88 -7.85
C LEU A 104 -6.63 -7.63 -9.04
N GLN A 105 -6.09 -7.65 -10.26
CA GLN A 105 -6.88 -7.51 -11.50
C GLN A 105 -7.96 -8.59 -11.56
N GLN A 106 -7.59 -9.87 -11.35
CA GLN A 106 -8.55 -10.98 -11.40
C GLN A 106 -9.69 -10.83 -10.39
N LYS A 107 -9.40 -10.29 -9.20
CA LYS A 107 -10.38 -10.11 -8.13
C LYS A 107 -11.28 -8.90 -8.37
N LEU A 108 -10.70 -7.79 -8.81
CA LEU A 108 -11.36 -6.49 -8.82
C LEU A 108 -12.01 -6.14 -10.17
N GLU A 109 -11.60 -6.78 -11.27
CA GLU A 109 -12.17 -6.55 -12.60
C GLU A 109 -13.69 -6.76 -12.64
N LYS A 110 -14.19 -7.79 -11.94
CA LYS A 110 -15.63 -8.09 -11.85
C LYS A 110 -16.46 -6.99 -11.19
N LEU A 111 -15.82 -6.14 -10.40
CA LEU A 111 -16.44 -5.00 -9.72
C LEU A 111 -16.34 -3.71 -10.56
N GLY A 112 -15.75 -3.78 -11.76
CA GLY A 112 -15.47 -2.62 -12.61
C GLY A 112 -14.42 -1.70 -12.01
N ILE A 113 -13.48 -2.25 -11.25
CA ILE A 113 -12.36 -1.52 -10.66
C ILE A 113 -11.14 -1.74 -11.54
N ASP A 114 -10.53 -0.64 -11.99
CA ASP A 114 -9.33 -0.64 -12.83
C ASP A 114 -8.09 -0.81 -11.95
N VAL A 115 -7.19 -1.72 -12.32
CA VAL A 115 -5.93 -1.96 -11.62
C VAL A 115 -4.82 -1.99 -12.66
N GLN A 116 -3.86 -1.06 -12.58
CA GLN A 116 -2.82 -0.87 -13.60
C GLN A 116 -1.42 -0.83 -12.98
N PRO A 117 -0.40 -1.38 -13.67
CA PRO A 117 0.99 -1.14 -13.31
C PRO A 117 1.35 0.31 -13.63
N GLU A 118 2.09 0.98 -12.74
CA GLU A 118 2.67 2.27 -13.09
C GLU A 118 4.06 2.07 -13.72
N GLY A 119 4.12 2.11 -15.05
CA GLY A 119 5.37 1.99 -15.79
C GLY A 119 5.21 2.35 -17.27
N GLY A 120 5.26 3.65 -17.60
CA GLY A 120 5.30 4.09 -19.00
C GLY A 120 4.80 5.51 -19.29
N CYS A 121 5.17 6.54 -18.52
CA CYS A 121 5.07 7.91 -19.01
C CYS A 121 6.18 8.79 -18.41
N ALA A 122 6.79 9.60 -19.25
CA ALA A 122 8.09 10.23 -19.05
C ALA A 122 8.11 11.41 -18.04
N ASP A 123 7.14 11.55 -17.14
CA ASP A 123 7.14 12.72 -16.24
C ASP A 123 6.54 12.58 -14.83
N ASP A 124 6.10 11.40 -14.37
CA ASP A 124 5.80 11.25 -12.93
C ASP A 124 5.66 9.78 -12.49
N LYS A 125 6.65 9.28 -11.73
CA LYS A 125 6.57 7.97 -11.04
C LYS A 125 5.72 8.14 -9.77
N ARG A 126 4.42 7.87 -9.84
CA ARG A 126 3.47 8.17 -8.77
C ARG A 126 3.10 6.98 -7.88
N SER A 127 3.26 5.71 -8.26
CA SER A 127 3.07 4.53 -7.39
C SER A 127 3.56 3.25 -8.07
N ASP A 128 3.56 2.10 -7.39
CA ASP A 128 3.88 0.81 -8.03
C ASP A 128 2.64 0.22 -8.72
N ILE A 129 1.46 0.37 -8.11
CA ILE A 129 0.16 -0.01 -8.67
C ILE A 129 -0.82 1.13 -8.45
N ARG A 130 -1.60 1.45 -9.49
CA ARG A 130 -2.75 2.35 -9.38
C ARG A 130 -4.04 1.54 -9.42
N VAL A 131 -4.89 1.72 -8.42
CA VAL A 131 -6.28 1.24 -8.45
C VAL A 131 -7.22 2.43 -8.67
N SER A 132 -8.24 2.31 -9.50
CA SER A 132 -9.21 3.39 -9.69
C SER A 132 -10.64 2.90 -9.95
N HIS A 133 -11.61 3.71 -9.50
CA HIS A 133 -13.03 3.47 -9.72
C HIS A 133 -13.83 4.77 -9.61
N GLY A 134 -14.69 5.06 -10.59
CA GLY A 134 -15.65 6.18 -10.47
C GLY A 134 -15.03 7.57 -10.23
N GLY A 135 -13.78 7.80 -10.66
CA GLY A 135 -13.04 9.05 -10.41
C GLY A 135 -12.20 9.06 -9.13
N PHE A 136 -12.31 8.01 -8.29
CA PHE A 136 -11.42 7.77 -7.17
C PHE A 136 -10.17 7.03 -7.63
N ASN A 137 -9.03 7.40 -7.07
CA ASN A 137 -7.74 6.76 -7.29
C ASN A 137 -7.22 6.25 -5.95
N LEU A 138 -6.51 5.14 -5.95
CA LEU A 138 -5.87 4.58 -4.79
C LEU A 138 -4.48 4.11 -5.19
N PRO A 139 -3.44 4.91 -4.91
CA PRO A 139 -2.07 4.51 -5.18
C PRO A 139 -1.60 3.49 -4.14
N VAL A 140 -0.96 2.43 -4.63
CA VAL A 140 -0.32 1.39 -3.83
C VAL A 140 1.18 1.46 -4.08
N GLU A 141 1.95 1.75 -3.03
CA GLU A 141 3.41 1.69 -3.06
C GLU A 141 3.86 0.39 -2.40
N ILE A 142 4.78 -0.30 -3.05
CA ILE A 142 5.24 -1.63 -2.68
C ILE A 142 6.72 -1.54 -2.34
N LYS A 143 7.11 -2.19 -1.25
CA LYS A 143 8.51 -2.38 -0.90
C LYS A 143 8.76 -3.79 -0.39
N LYS A 144 9.91 -4.36 -0.71
CA LYS A 144 10.38 -5.56 0.01
C LYS A 144 10.88 -5.17 1.40
N ASN A 145 10.75 -6.06 2.37
CA ASN A 145 11.33 -5.86 3.70
C ASN A 145 12.88 -5.71 3.67
N SER A 146 13.53 -6.17 2.60
CA SER A 146 14.96 -5.93 2.34
C SER A 146 15.30 -4.55 1.75
N HIS A 147 14.31 -3.69 1.50
CA HIS A 147 14.52 -2.41 0.81
C HIS A 147 15.16 -1.38 1.77
N GLN A 148 16.24 -0.73 1.35
CA GLN A 148 17.01 0.18 2.23
C GLN A 148 16.21 1.40 2.71
N LYS A 149 15.23 1.82 1.90
CA LYS A 149 14.38 2.98 2.20
C LYS A 149 13.03 2.60 2.82
N LEU A 150 12.83 1.36 3.27
CA LEU A 150 11.55 0.84 3.78
C LEU A 150 10.83 1.89 4.67
N TRP A 151 11.52 2.38 5.70
CA TRP A 151 10.96 3.33 6.65
C TRP A 151 10.81 4.75 6.10
N SER A 152 11.85 5.27 5.46
CA SER A 152 11.83 6.62 4.88
C SER A 152 10.84 6.77 3.73
N ALA A 153 10.51 5.69 3.04
CA ALA A 153 9.59 5.69 1.90
C ALA A 153 8.14 5.98 2.33
N ILE A 154 7.74 5.54 3.52
CA ILE A 154 6.41 5.81 4.08
C ILE A 154 6.17 7.33 4.16
N GLU A 155 7.11 8.07 4.74
CA GLU A 155 6.97 9.53 4.88
C GLU A 155 7.22 10.29 3.58
N SER A 156 8.30 9.95 2.87
CA SER A 156 8.80 10.77 1.76
C SER A 156 8.08 10.53 0.44
N GLN A 157 7.61 9.31 0.20
CA GLN A 157 6.96 8.97 -1.05
C GLN A 157 5.46 9.03 -0.86
N LEU A 158 4.94 8.31 0.12
CA LEU A 158 3.52 8.02 0.22
C LEU A 158 2.63 9.24 0.53
N ILE A 159 2.92 9.91 1.66
CA ILE A 159 2.13 11.04 2.15
C ILE A 159 2.17 12.21 1.15
N ALA A 160 3.34 12.44 0.55
CA ALA A 160 3.52 13.47 -0.47
C ALA A 160 2.73 13.19 -1.75
N LYS A 161 2.53 11.91 -2.11
CA LYS A 161 1.77 11.48 -3.29
C LYS A 161 0.25 11.60 -3.05
N TYR A 162 -0.25 11.11 -1.91
CA TYR A 162 -1.69 11.12 -1.59
C TYR A 162 -2.26 12.53 -1.48
N ALA A 163 -1.47 13.45 -0.94
CA ALA A 163 -1.89 14.84 -0.81
C ALA A 163 -1.98 15.59 -2.17
N ARG A 164 -1.38 15.06 -3.24
CA ARG A 164 -1.30 15.71 -4.55
C ARG A 164 -2.31 15.19 -5.57
N ASP A 165 -2.80 13.96 -5.42
CA ASP A 165 -3.85 13.41 -6.29
C ASP A 165 -5.23 13.71 -5.68
N PRO A 166 -6.05 14.59 -6.31
CA PRO A 166 -7.39 14.87 -5.84
C PRO A 166 -8.30 13.62 -5.79
N GLY A 167 -8.07 12.65 -6.68
CA GLY A 167 -8.81 11.39 -6.71
C GLY A 167 -8.44 10.44 -5.57
N ALA A 168 -7.26 10.61 -4.97
CA ALA A 168 -6.83 9.85 -3.80
C ALA A 168 -7.53 10.29 -2.51
N ASP A 169 -7.96 11.56 -2.44
CA ASP A 169 -8.60 12.14 -1.24
C ASP A 169 -7.83 11.83 0.06
N GLY A 170 -6.49 11.86 -0.01
CA GLY A 170 -5.61 11.54 1.12
C GLY A 170 -5.43 10.05 1.44
N HIS A 171 -5.98 9.13 0.63
CA HIS A 171 -5.88 7.70 0.81
C HIS A 171 -4.83 7.04 -0.09
N GLY A 172 -4.27 5.95 0.42
CA GLY A 172 -3.55 4.96 -0.36
C GLY A 172 -2.94 3.88 0.53
N ILE A 173 -2.30 2.91 -0.10
CA ILE A 173 -1.78 1.72 0.59
C ILE A 173 -0.25 1.67 0.49
N TYR A 174 0.39 1.44 1.65
CA TYR A 174 1.78 1.00 1.71
C TYR A 174 1.82 -0.50 1.95
N LEU A 175 2.37 -1.25 1.00
CA LEU A 175 2.45 -2.70 1.07
C LEU A 175 3.90 -3.14 1.22
N VAL A 176 4.14 -4.04 2.18
CA VAL A 176 5.44 -4.65 2.39
C VAL A 176 5.39 -6.14 2.06
N PHE A 177 6.20 -6.56 1.09
CA PHE A 177 6.50 -7.99 0.93
C PHE A 177 7.48 -8.43 2.01
N TRP A 178 6.98 -9.21 2.97
CA TRP A 178 7.76 -9.72 4.08
C TRP A 178 8.29 -11.13 3.83
N PHE A 179 9.61 -11.25 3.66
CA PHE A 179 10.30 -12.53 3.40
C PHE A 179 11.00 -13.11 4.64
N GLY A 180 10.66 -12.63 5.83
CA GLY A 180 11.28 -13.03 7.09
C GLY A 180 12.38 -12.07 7.56
N LYS A 181 12.66 -12.13 8.87
CA LYS A 181 13.57 -11.21 9.57
C LYS A 181 14.99 -11.17 8.99
N ASP A 182 15.47 -12.30 8.49
CA ASP A 182 16.85 -12.42 7.98
C ASP A 182 17.04 -11.66 6.65
N CYS A 183 15.95 -11.27 6.00
CA CYS A 183 15.97 -10.46 4.80
C CYS A 183 15.93 -8.95 5.08
N LEU A 184 15.78 -8.50 6.33
CA LEU A 184 15.74 -7.07 6.68
C LEU A 184 17.11 -6.39 6.47
N LYS A 185 17.11 -5.24 5.79
CA LYS A 185 18.30 -4.37 5.74
C LYS A 185 18.20 -3.26 6.80
N VAL A 186 19.33 -2.98 7.45
CA VAL A 186 19.47 -2.35 8.80
C VAL A 186 19.24 -0.81 8.83
N SER A 187 18.40 -0.25 7.97
CA SER A 187 18.18 1.21 7.94
C SER A 187 16.79 1.58 8.47
N GLY A 188 16.57 1.47 9.79
CA GLY A 188 15.24 1.63 10.41
C GLY A 188 15.25 1.93 11.92
N PRO A 189 14.07 2.03 12.56
CA PRO A 189 13.89 2.44 13.96
C PRO A 189 14.65 1.56 14.95
N ASN A 190 14.87 2.08 16.18
CA ASN A 190 15.62 1.40 17.26
C ASN A 190 15.05 0.01 17.62
N VAL A 191 13.78 -0.24 17.33
CA VAL A 191 13.13 -1.56 17.48
C VAL A 191 12.88 -2.14 16.09
N ARG A 192 13.44 -3.32 15.83
CA ARG A 192 13.27 -4.01 14.54
C ARG A 192 12.06 -4.95 14.63
N PRO A 193 11.14 -4.89 13.65
CA PRO A 193 10.04 -5.84 13.60
C PRO A 193 10.57 -7.25 13.39
N SER A 194 10.06 -8.20 14.15
CA SER A 194 10.42 -9.63 14.07
C SER A 194 9.51 -10.39 13.10
N ASN A 195 8.35 -9.84 12.79
CA ASN A 195 7.32 -10.41 11.91
C ASN A 195 6.61 -9.29 11.12
N ALA A 196 5.71 -9.69 10.22
CA ALA A 196 4.93 -8.75 9.40
C ALA A 196 3.90 -7.96 10.22
N GLU A 197 3.34 -8.54 11.29
CA GLU A 197 2.31 -7.90 12.12
C GLU A 197 2.87 -6.68 12.87
N GLU A 198 4.13 -6.72 13.29
CA GLU A 198 4.83 -5.59 13.93
C GLU A 198 5.10 -4.40 12.97
N LEU A 199 4.84 -4.56 11.67
CA LEU A 199 4.86 -3.48 10.68
C LEU A 199 3.46 -2.90 10.39
N GLU A 200 2.40 -3.56 10.83
CA GLU A 200 1.03 -3.06 10.66
C GLU A 200 0.77 -1.93 11.67
N GLY A 201 0.31 -0.78 11.17
CA GLY A 201 0.05 0.44 11.95
C GLY A 201 -1.34 0.99 11.71
#